data_AF-A0A257HMY5-F1
#
_entry.id   AF-A0A257HMY5-F1
#
_cell.length_a   1.000
_cell.length_b   1.000
_cell.length_c   1.000
_cell.angle_alpha   90.00
_cell.angle_beta   90.00
_cell.angle_gamma   90.00
#
_symmetry.space_group_name_H-M   'P 1'
#
loop_
_entity.id
_entity.type
_entity.pdbx_description
1 polymer ?
#
loop_
_entity_poly.entity_id
_entity_poly.type
_entity_poly.pdbx_seq_one_letter_code
_entity_poly.pdbx_strand_id
1 'polypeptide(L)'
;MTEIYDHIVRLARSGSLDRAWALFEQHGLIGLGNDKRALTLHARLVKDRAKRAIGQDRIPLFEQSAELYTKVGRTAGASYSLINAATLYLLAGKKSQSESLAREALNLIESNPEEGETPYWHESTRAEALLLLGQEPLARSALAQAIRTQPDAWEDHASTIGQLRLIQAEFGRDPSWIDVYSPPTSVHFSGVAGLSHGQEGIAEAIRQFIANEKPGFAYGALAAGADLIFAQAFLDHRDQYAPQAELHVVLPLEIDEFREISVRAFGEHWVPLFDQVLEEASTLTIVGQEDAPLSLAIEHSDKVAMGCAVRNAQILQSQAIAFTVAAYGESLRPQLDAWQKSGRRLMIIKAARDRAVSRTPMTISTGHGLKTLVWVSNADREEVLSCLAAGMKLESQNGEHWLACDEVVDAADIATRLTVSLEGVGIAVLYCIFDPQGTSTSLLKRAQILAKASAPNTVIADRSTALVLALLEWNGSINELGELSTLWGNESIWSIAKL
;
A
#
# COMPACT_ATOMS: atom_id res chain seq x y z
N MET A 1 23.82 -6.90 -17.53
CA MET A 1 22.74 -6.15 -18.21
C MET A 1 21.37 -6.61 -17.75
N THR A 2 20.99 -7.89 -17.89
CA THR A 2 19.67 -8.40 -17.47
C THR A 2 19.33 -8.09 -16.01
N GLU A 3 20.24 -8.32 -15.07
CA GLU A 3 20.02 -8.01 -13.64
C GLU A 3 19.73 -6.52 -13.39
N ILE A 4 20.37 -5.62 -14.14
CA ILE A 4 20.15 -4.16 -14.04
C ILE A 4 18.77 -3.80 -14.57
N TYR A 5 18.34 -4.37 -15.70
CA TYR A 5 16.99 -4.18 -16.22
C TYR A 5 15.93 -4.65 -15.23
N ASP A 6 16.09 -5.86 -14.68
CA ASP A 6 15.13 -6.41 -13.71
C ASP A 6 15.13 -5.61 -12.40
N HIS A 7 16.27 -5.04 -12.00
CA HIS A 7 16.33 -4.13 -10.87
C HIS A 7 15.57 -2.83 -11.14
N ILE A 8 15.77 -2.19 -12.30
CA ILE A 8 15.04 -0.96 -12.67
C ILE A 8 13.53 -1.24 -12.78
N VAL A 9 13.13 -2.37 -13.37
CA VAL A 9 11.71 -2.76 -13.46
C VAL A 9 11.10 -3.00 -12.09
N ARG A 10 11.81 -3.69 -11.18
CA ARG A 10 11.35 -3.88 -9.79
C ARG A 10 11.17 -2.55 -9.07
N LEU A 11 12.14 -1.63 -9.21
CA LEU A 11 12.03 -0.28 -8.65
C LEU A 11 10.82 0.46 -9.24
N ALA A 12 10.62 0.43 -10.56
CA ALA A 12 9.46 1.05 -11.18
C ALA A 12 8.13 0.44 -10.69
N ARG A 13 8.05 -0.89 -10.55
CA ARG A 13 6.89 -1.61 -10.02
C ARG A 13 6.59 -1.26 -8.55
N SER A 14 7.62 -1.10 -7.73
CA SER A 14 7.49 -0.65 -6.33
C SER A 14 7.12 0.84 -6.18
N GLY A 15 7.09 1.58 -7.29
CA GLY A 15 6.81 3.01 -7.33
C GLY A 15 8.03 3.92 -7.10
N SER A 16 9.24 3.35 -7.03
CA SER A 16 10.52 4.07 -6.99
C SER A 16 10.92 4.70 -8.33
N LEU A 17 10.03 5.45 -8.99
CA LEU A 17 10.25 5.88 -10.38
C LEU A 17 11.50 6.75 -10.55
N ASP A 18 11.82 7.62 -9.59
CA ASP A 18 12.96 8.53 -9.71
C ASP A 18 14.29 7.78 -9.60
N ARG A 19 14.36 6.78 -8.72
CA ARG A 19 15.52 5.87 -8.61
C ARG A 19 15.62 4.97 -9.83
N ALA A 20 14.49 4.45 -10.32
CA ALA A 20 14.45 3.68 -11.55
C ALA A 20 14.95 4.51 -12.74
N TRP A 21 14.55 5.79 -12.82
CA TRP A 21 15.02 6.71 -13.85
C TRP A 21 16.50 7.04 -13.72
N ALA A 22 16.98 7.37 -12.52
CA ALA A 22 18.39 7.68 -12.28
C ALA A 22 19.30 6.50 -12.66
N LEU A 23 18.90 5.26 -12.31
CA LEU A 23 19.62 4.06 -12.74
C LEU A 23 19.53 3.84 -14.25
N PHE A 24 18.39 4.14 -14.87
CA PHE A 24 18.19 4.05 -16.32
C PHE A 24 19.13 5.02 -17.08
N GLU A 25 19.28 6.25 -16.57
CA GLU A 25 20.21 7.27 -17.07
C GLU A 25 21.67 6.89 -16.85
N GLN A 26 22.02 6.51 -15.62
CA GLN A 26 23.39 6.17 -15.23
C GLN A 26 23.98 5.05 -16.08
N HIS A 27 23.14 4.11 -16.54
CA HIS A 27 23.55 2.99 -17.38
C HIS A 27 23.43 3.27 -18.89
N GLY A 28 23.11 4.52 -19.29
CA GLY A 28 23.11 4.95 -20.69
C GLY A 28 22.01 4.34 -21.56
N LEU A 29 20.90 3.90 -20.95
CA LEU A 29 19.88 3.11 -21.65
C LEU A 29 18.94 3.96 -22.54
N ILE A 30 18.88 5.28 -22.34
CA ILE A 30 18.08 6.22 -23.14
C ILE A 30 18.49 6.23 -24.63
N GLY A 31 19.75 5.92 -24.93
CA GLY A 31 20.33 6.01 -26.29
C GLY A 31 20.35 4.70 -27.08
N LEU A 32 19.94 3.56 -26.49
CA LEU A 32 19.94 2.26 -27.16
C LEU A 32 18.72 2.10 -28.07
N GLY A 33 18.53 3.02 -29.01
CA GLY A 33 17.30 3.20 -29.79
C GLY A 33 16.81 2.03 -30.64
N ASN A 34 17.55 0.91 -30.69
CA ASN A 34 17.17 -0.34 -31.36
C ASN A 34 17.07 -1.55 -30.40
N ASP A 35 17.42 -1.41 -29.12
CA ASP A 35 17.22 -2.46 -28.13
C ASP A 35 15.75 -2.44 -27.66
N LYS A 36 15.02 -3.50 -27.99
CA LYS A 36 13.61 -3.68 -27.63
C LYS A 36 13.39 -3.54 -26.11
N ARG A 37 14.27 -4.10 -25.28
CA ARG A 37 14.11 -4.06 -23.82
C ARG A 37 14.34 -2.65 -23.29
N ALA A 38 15.35 -1.95 -23.80
CA ALA A 38 15.61 -0.55 -23.47
C ALA A 38 14.43 0.35 -23.83
N LEU A 39 13.88 0.19 -25.04
CA LEU A 39 12.75 1.00 -25.50
C LEU A 39 11.48 0.74 -24.69
N THR A 40 11.14 -0.53 -24.39
CA THR A 40 9.97 -0.84 -23.55
C THR A 40 10.10 -0.27 -22.16
N LEU A 41 11.31 -0.37 -21.57
CA LEU A 41 11.57 0.20 -20.25
C LEU A 41 11.47 1.73 -20.27
N HIS A 42 12.05 2.38 -21.29
CA HIS A 42 11.94 3.82 -21.48
C HIS A 42 10.47 4.26 -21.58
N ALA A 43 9.68 3.58 -22.42
CA ALA A 43 8.27 3.88 -22.62
C ALA A 43 7.48 3.77 -21.30
N ARG A 44 7.74 2.73 -20.51
CA ARG A 44 7.14 2.51 -19.20
C ARG A 44 7.48 3.63 -18.22
N LEU A 45 8.76 3.98 -18.09
CA LEU A 45 9.18 5.02 -17.15
C LEU A 45 8.60 6.40 -17.53
N VAL A 46 8.51 6.72 -18.82
CA VAL A 46 7.83 7.95 -19.28
C VAL A 46 6.33 7.90 -19.01
N LYS A 47 5.66 6.75 -19.22
CA LYS A 47 4.23 6.54 -18.86
C LYS A 47 4.01 6.79 -17.37
N ASP A 48 4.86 6.27 -16.51
CA ASP A 48 4.72 6.40 -15.07
C ASP A 48 4.98 7.86 -14.61
N ARG A 49 5.91 8.58 -15.26
CA ARG A 49 6.06 10.04 -15.09
C ARG A 49 4.83 10.82 -15.55
N ALA A 50 4.27 10.47 -16.71
CA ALA A 50 3.06 11.11 -17.23
C ALA A 50 1.85 10.94 -16.30
N LYS A 51 1.76 9.80 -15.58
CA LYS A 51 0.74 9.58 -14.54
C LYS A 51 0.92 10.48 -13.30
N ARG A 52 2.14 10.93 -13.01
CA ARG A 52 2.45 11.85 -11.90
C ARG A 52 2.35 13.32 -12.31
N ALA A 53 2.48 13.65 -13.59
CA ALA A 53 2.35 15.02 -14.06
C ALA A 53 0.91 15.55 -13.92
N ILE A 54 0.77 16.83 -13.59
CA ILE A 54 -0.52 17.49 -13.37
C ILE A 54 -0.90 18.32 -14.61
N GLY A 55 -2.21 18.39 -14.89
CA GLY A 55 -2.74 19.33 -15.88
C GLY A 55 -2.25 19.04 -17.30
N GLN A 56 -1.80 20.06 -18.01
CA GLN A 56 -1.41 19.94 -19.43
C GLN A 56 -0.01 19.32 -19.63
N ASP A 57 0.84 19.33 -18.60
CA ASP A 57 2.22 18.83 -18.69
C ASP A 57 2.29 17.31 -18.92
N ARG A 58 1.22 16.59 -18.59
CA ARG A 58 1.11 15.15 -18.85
C ARG A 58 0.94 14.79 -20.32
N ILE A 59 0.37 15.69 -21.14
CA ILE A 59 0.04 15.43 -22.54
C ILE A 59 1.29 15.09 -23.37
N PRO A 60 2.36 15.92 -23.38
CA PRO A 60 3.56 15.60 -24.15
C PRO A 60 4.27 14.34 -23.63
N LEU A 61 4.21 14.05 -22.33
CA LEU A 61 4.78 12.83 -21.77
C LEU A 61 4.03 11.58 -22.22
N PHE A 62 2.69 11.62 -22.26
CA PHE A 62 1.92 10.51 -22.83
C PHE A 62 2.19 10.30 -24.30
N GLU A 63 2.28 11.38 -25.08
CA GLU A 63 2.64 11.30 -26.49
C GLU A 63 4.01 10.67 -26.70
N GLN A 64 5.03 11.13 -25.96
CA GLN A 64 6.37 10.57 -26.01
C GLN A 64 6.39 9.06 -25.67
N SER A 65 5.66 8.67 -24.62
CA SER A 65 5.54 7.25 -24.25
C SER A 65 4.81 6.44 -25.34
N ALA A 66 3.76 7.00 -25.93
CA ALA A 66 2.99 6.35 -27.00
C ALA A 66 3.84 6.10 -28.25
N GLU A 67 4.70 7.06 -28.64
CA GLU A 67 5.63 6.91 -29.75
C GLU A 67 6.63 5.78 -29.52
N LEU A 68 7.21 5.70 -28.32
CA LEU A 68 8.14 4.64 -27.94
C LEU A 68 7.46 3.26 -28.00
N TYR A 69 6.26 3.12 -27.42
CA TYR A 69 5.50 1.88 -27.47
C TYR A 69 5.06 1.52 -28.90
N THR A 70 4.71 2.49 -29.73
CA THR A 70 4.36 2.26 -31.15
C THR A 70 5.55 1.68 -31.91
N LYS A 71 6.75 2.25 -31.69
CA LYS A 71 7.99 1.75 -32.31
C LYS A 71 8.27 0.31 -31.91
N VAL A 72 8.14 -0.02 -30.62
CA VAL A 72 8.31 -1.39 -30.11
C VAL A 72 7.28 -2.33 -30.73
N GLY A 73 6.00 -1.97 -30.68
CA GLY A 73 4.90 -2.81 -31.14
C GLY A 73 4.99 -3.16 -32.63
N ARG A 74 5.29 -2.17 -33.49
CA ARG A 74 5.42 -2.40 -34.94
C ARG A 74 6.65 -3.19 -35.33
N THR A 75 7.77 -3.00 -34.61
CA THR A 75 9.01 -3.74 -34.90
C THR A 75 8.91 -5.19 -34.45
N ALA A 76 8.25 -5.43 -33.31
CA ALA A 76 8.14 -6.75 -32.71
C ALA A 76 6.88 -7.54 -33.12
N GLY A 77 5.91 -6.88 -33.78
CA GLY A 77 4.58 -7.45 -34.01
C GLY A 77 3.87 -7.78 -32.70
N ALA A 78 3.92 -6.86 -31.71
CA ALA A 78 3.44 -7.09 -30.35
C ALA A 78 2.21 -6.22 -30.02
N SER A 79 1.03 -6.83 -29.98
CA SER A 79 -0.26 -6.22 -29.65
C SER A 79 -0.25 -5.54 -28.29
N TYR A 80 0.39 -6.13 -27.28
CA TYR A 80 0.54 -5.51 -25.95
C TYR A 80 1.22 -4.13 -26.00
N SER A 81 2.23 -3.95 -26.85
CA SER A 81 2.90 -2.65 -26.98
C SER A 81 2.02 -1.67 -27.76
N LEU A 82 1.32 -2.14 -28.79
CA LEU A 82 0.41 -1.31 -29.57
C LEU A 82 -0.81 -0.83 -28.76
N ILE A 83 -1.38 -1.69 -27.91
CA ILE A 83 -2.53 -1.30 -27.08
C ILE A 83 -2.13 -0.28 -26.01
N ASN A 84 -0.95 -0.43 -25.41
CA ASN A 84 -0.41 0.56 -24.50
C ASN A 84 -0.24 1.90 -25.21
N ALA A 85 0.30 1.91 -26.43
CA ALA A 85 0.40 3.13 -27.23
C ALA A 85 -0.99 3.73 -27.55
N ALA A 86 -1.98 2.90 -27.88
CA ALA A 86 -3.33 3.34 -28.16
C ALA A 86 -3.97 4.06 -26.96
N THR A 87 -3.85 3.48 -25.76
CA THR A 87 -4.33 4.11 -24.50
C THR A 87 -3.60 5.40 -24.20
N LEU A 88 -2.28 5.46 -24.41
CA LEU A 88 -1.49 6.68 -24.18
C LEU A 88 -1.85 7.79 -25.17
N TYR A 89 -2.11 7.47 -26.44
CA TYR A 89 -2.62 8.45 -27.40
C TYR A 89 -4.02 8.96 -27.02
N LEU A 90 -4.89 8.11 -26.49
CA LEU A 90 -6.18 8.56 -25.98
C LEU A 90 -5.98 9.59 -24.86
N LEU A 91 -5.12 9.28 -23.88
CA LEU A 91 -4.79 10.19 -22.76
C LEU A 91 -4.05 11.47 -23.18
N ALA A 92 -3.43 11.47 -24.36
CA ALA A 92 -2.84 12.66 -24.99
C ALA A 92 -3.86 13.44 -25.87
N GLY A 93 -5.15 13.06 -25.87
CA GLY A 93 -6.19 13.69 -26.68
C GLY A 93 -6.19 13.31 -28.17
N LYS A 94 -5.38 12.32 -28.56
CA LYS A 94 -5.16 11.88 -29.95
C LYS A 94 -6.03 10.67 -30.31
N LYS A 95 -7.35 10.88 -30.27
CA LYS A 95 -8.35 9.81 -30.43
C LYS A 95 -8.21 9.00 -31.72
N SER A 96 -7.97 9.65 -32.86
CA SER A 96 -7.83 8.93 -34.14
C SER A 96 -6.61 7.99 -34.17
N GLN A 97 -5.48 8.42 -33.58
CA GLN A 97 -4.32 7.55 -33.43
C GLN A 97 -4.61 6.38 -32.48
N SER A 98 -5.31 6.65 -31.36
CA SER A 98 -5.74 5.61 -30.43
C SER A 98 -6.57 4.53 -31.12
N GLU A 99 -7.63 4.92 -31.82
CA GLU A 99 -8.51 3.98 -32.52
C GLU A 99 -7.78 3.19 -33.62
N SER A 100 -6.89 3.85 -34.36
CA SER A 100 -6.08 3.18 -35.39
C SER A 100 -5.20 2.08 -34.80
N LEU A 101 -4.50 2.36 -33.69
CA LEU A 101 -3.63 1.38 -33.04
C LEU A 101 -4.41 0.29 -32.31
N ALA A 102 -5.58 0.60 -31.74
CA ALA A 102 -6.46 -0.40 -31.16
C ALA A 102 -6.94 -1.43 -32.22
N ARG A 103 -7.27 -0.97 -33.44
CA ARG A 103 -7.60 -1.86 -34.57
C ARG A 103 -6.39 -2.68 -35.01
N GLU A 104 -5.20 -2.06 -35.06
CA GLU A 104 -3.96 -2.76 -35.39
C GLU A 104 -3.67 -3.88 -34.38
N ALA A 105 -3.81 -3.60 -33.07
CA ALA A 105 -3.66 -4.60 -32.01
C ALA A 105 -4.68 -5.74 -32.11
N LEU A 106 -5.96 -5.45 -32.38
CA LEU A 106 -6.98 -6.49 -32.59
C LEU A 106 -6.68 -7.38 -33.79
N ASN A 107 -6.25 -6.80 -34.91
CA ASN A 107 -5.88 -7.58 -36.09
C ASN A 107 -4.70 -8.52 -35.80
N LEU A 108 -3.73 -8.09 -34.98
CA LEU A 108 -2.62 -8.95 -34.55
C LEU A 108 -3.10 -10.14 -33.72
N ILE A 109 -3.92 -9.86 -32.70
CA ILE A 109 -4.55 -10.87 -31.84
C ILE A 109 -5.33 -11.90 -32.68
N GLU A 110 -6.16 -11.44 -33.63
CA GLU A 110 -6.94 -12.32 -34.50
C GLU A 110 -6.07 -13.15 -35.45
N SER A 111 -4.96 -12.58 -35.94
CA SER A 111 -4.02 -13.26 -36.83
C SER A 111 -3.09 -14.23 -36.12
N ASN A 112 -2.92 -14.10 -34.80
CA ASN A 112 -2.02 -14.91 -33.99
C ASN A 112 -2.66 -15.24 -32.62
N PRO A 113 -3.49 -16.29 -32.54
CA PRO A 113 -4.19 -16.66 -31.31
C PRO A 113 -3.28 -17.07 -30.13
N GLU A 114 -2.02 -17.39 -30.40
CA GLU A 114 -1.01 -17.73 -29.39
C GLU A 114 -0.16 -16.51 -29.00
N GLU A 115 -0.50 -15.31 -29.48
CA GLU A 115 0.18 -14.08 -29.12
C GLU A 115 -0.15 -13.67 -27.68
N GLY A 116 0.85 -13.18 -26.95
CA GLY A 116 0.72 -12.78 -25.55
C GLY A 116 1.63 -13.63 -24.67
N GLU A 117 2.15 -13.03 -23.60
CA GLU A 117 3.02 -13.76 -22.66
C GLU A 117 2.25 -14.89 -21.96
N THR A 118 0.96 -14.65 -21.73
CA THR A 118 0.03 -15.63 -21.18
C THR A 118 -1.31 -15.51 -21.91
N PRO A 119 -2.16 -16.55 -21.89
CA PRO A 119 -3.51 -16.44 -22.44
C PRO A 119 -4.40 -15.42 -21.69
N TYR A 120 -4.04 -15.03 -20.45
CA TYR A 120 -4.63 -13.85 -19.80
C TYR A 120 -4.31 -12.54 -20.53
N TRP A 121 -3.03 -12.33 -20.88
CA TRP A 121 -2.58 -11.11 -21.55
C TRP A 121 -3.16 -10.96 -22.95
N HIS A 122 -3.40 -12.07 -23.64
CA HIS A 122 -4.10 -12.08 -24.93
C HIS A 122 -5.52 -11.47 -24.82
N GLU A 123 -6.37 -12.03 -23.95
CA GLU A 123 -7.77 -11.57 -23.82
C GLU A 123 -7.90 -10.22 -23.11
N SER A 124 -7.00 -9.86 -22.19
CA SER A 124 -7.00 -8.52 -21.56
C SER A 124 -6.60 -7.42 -22.55
N THR A 125 -5.59 -7.66 -23.41
CA THR A 125 -5.22 -6.76 -24.51
C THR A 125 -6.40 -6.57 -25.47
N ARG A 126 -7.13 -7.66 -25.78
CA ARG A 126 -8.36 -7.61 -26.57
C ARG A 126 -9.45 -6.76 -25.91
N ALA A 127 -9.66 -6.95 -24.60
CA ALA A 127 -10.66 -6.19 -23.84
C ALA A 127 -10.37 -4.68 -23.86
N GLU A 128 -9.10 -4.29 -23.65
CA GLU A 128 -8.67 -2.90 -23.70
C GLU A 128 -8.89 -2.29 -25.10
N ALA A 129 -8.54 -3.02 -26.17
CA ALA A 129 -8.73 -2.56 -27.54
C ALA A 129 -10.21 -2.38 -27.91
N LEU A 130 -11.06 -3.34 -27.54
CA LEU A 130 -12.51 -3.24 -27.72
C LEU A 130 -13.10 -2.05 -26.97
N LEU A 131 -12.59 -1.78 -25.76
CA LEU A 131 -13.04 -0.64 -24.97
C LEU A 131 -12.68 0.70 -25.63
N LEU A 132 -11.43 0.85 -26.11
CA LEU A 132 -10.98 2.03 -26.85
C LEU A 132 -11.81 2.30 -28.11
N LEU A 133 -12.31 1.23 -28.76
CA LEU A 133 -13.19 1.31 -29.92
C LEU A 133 -14.67 1.52 -29.58
N GLY A 134 -14.99 1.70 -28.29
CA GLY A 134 -16.35 1.91 -27.80
C GLY A 134 -17.23 0.67 -27.78
N GLN A 135 -16.67 -0.53 -27.92
CA GLN A 135 -17.38 -1.81 -27.96
C GLN A 135 -17.47 -2.45 -26.56
N GLU A 136 -18.06 -1.72 -25.61
CA GLU A 136 -18.05 -2.11 -24.18
C GLU A 136 -18.61 -3.51 -23.90
N PRO A 137 -19.74 -3.97 -24.49
CA PRO A 137 -20.24 -5.33 -24.24
C PRO A 137 -19.23 -6.43 -24.61
N LEU A 138 -18.46 -6.22 -25.67
CA LEU A 138 -17.43 -7.16 -26.10
C LEU A 138 -16.20 -7.07 -25.20
N ALA A 139 -15.81 -5.85 -24.78
CA ALA A 139 -14.74 -5.65 -23.81
C ALA A 139 -15.02 -6.37 -22.48
N ARG A 140 -16.27 -6.27 -21.97
CA ARG A 140 -16.74 -6.99 -20.77
C ARG A 140 -16.57 -8.51 -20.93
N SER A 141 -16.99 -9.05 -22.07
CA SER A 141 -16.87 -10.49 -22.36
C SER A 141 -15.41 -10.95 -22.41
N ALA A 142 -14.55 -10.17 -23.07
CA ALA A 142 -13.12 -10.46 -23.17
C ALA A 142 -12.42 -10.39 -21.81
N LEU A 143 -12.70 -9.37 -20.99
CA LEU A 143 -12.15 -9.26 -19.63
C LEU A 143 -12.58 -10.45 -18.76
N ALA A 144 -13.86 -10.83 -18.83
CA ALA A 144 -14.36 -11.99 -18.10
C ALA A 144 -13.67 -13.29 -18.54
N GLN A 145 -13.32 -13.42 -19.82
CA GLN A 145 -12.56 -14.56 -20.34
C GLN A 145 -11.11 -14.56 -19.86
N ALA A 146 -10.44 -13.40 -19.89
CA ALA A 146 -9.08 -13.24 -19.38
C ALA A 146 -8.99 -13.73 -17.93
N ILE A 147 -9.85 -13.20 -17.05
CA ILE A 147 -9.88 -13.54 -15.62
C ILE A 147 -10.19 -15.03 -15.40
N ARG A 148 -11.13 -15.63 -16.15
CA ARG A 148 -11.39 -17.07 -16.04
C ARG A 148 -10.18 -17.94 -16.39
N THR A 149 -9.28 -17.44 -17.22
CA THR A 149 -8.10 -18.19 -17.66
C THR A 149 -7.03 -18.25 -16.56
N GLN A 150 -6.91 -17.18 -15.78
CA GLN A 150 -5.95 -17.08 -14.67
C GLN A 150 -6.60 -16.40 -13.46
N PRO A 151 -7.52 -17.07 -12.74
CA PRO A 151 -8.36 -16.43 -11.71
C PRO A 151 -7.57 -15.84 -10.53
N ASP A 152 -6.36 -16.33 -10.30
CA ASP A 152 -5.52 -15.96 -9.17
C ASP A 152 -4.43 -14.92 -9.53
N ALA A 153 -4.39 -14.45 -10.78
CA ALA A 153 -3.43 -13.43 -11.24
C ALA A 153 -3.85 -12.01 -10.80
N TRP A 154 -4.07 -11.82 -9.51
CA TRP A 154 -4.68 -10.61 -8.95
C TRP A 154 -3.93 -9.31 -9.27
N GLU A 155 -2.61 -9.33 -9.32
CA GLU A 155 -1.79 -8.17 -9.71
C GLU A 155 -2.00 -7.80 -11.19
N ASP A 156 -2.07 -8.80 -12.07
CA ASP A 156 -2.33 -8.61 -13.50
C ASP A 156 -3.75 -8.07 -13.71
N HIS A 157 -4.72 -8.59 -12.94
CA HIS A 157 -6.09 -8.10 -12.90
C HIS A 157 -6.14 -6.63 -12.51
N ALA A 158 -5.45 -6.26 -11.42
CA ALA A 158 -5.39 -4.89 -10.93
C ALA A 158 -4.80 -3.94 -11.98
N SER A 159 -3.71 -4.35 -12.64
CA SER A 159 -3.11 -3.58 -13.73
C SER A 159 -4.12 -3.30 -14.86
N THR A 160 -4.79 -4.34 -15.34
CA THR A 160 -5.81 -4.23 -16.40
C THR A 160 -6.98 -3.36 -15.96
N ILE A 161 -7.54 -3.59 -14.76
CA ILE A 161 -8.67 -2.83 -14.20
C ILE A 161 -8.32 -1.34 -14.09
N GLY A 162 -7.13 -1.02 -13.58
CA GLY A 162 -6.65 0.36 -13.50
C GLY A 162 -6.59 1.03 -14.88
N GLN A 163 -6.14 0.32 -15.91
CA GLN A 163 -6.14 0.84 -17.29
C GLN A 163 -7.55 1.06 -17.84
N LEU A 164 -8.47 0.10 -17.66
CA LEU A 164 -9.85 0.24 -18.14
C LEU A 164 -10.60 1.36 -17.42
N ARG A 165 -10.35 1.58 -16.13
CA ARG A 165 -10.89 2.73 -15.38
C ARG A 165 -10.38 4.06 -15.93
N LEU A 166 -9.10 4.16 -16.28
CA LEU A 166 -8.55 5.35 -16.94
C LEU A 166 -9.22 5.62 -18.30
N ILE A 167 -9.45 4.59 -19.09
CA ILE A 167 -10.14 4.72 -20.39
C ILE A 167 -11.59 5.17 -20.21
N GLN A 168 -12.34 4.57 -19.28
CA GLN A 168 -13.72 4.98 -18.98
C GLN A 168 -13.79 6.44 -18.51
N ALA A 169 -12.86 6.85 -17.64
CA ALA A 169 -12.77 8.22 -17.16
C ALA A 169 -12.54 9.22 -18.31
N GLU A 170 -11.63 8.91 -19.24
CA GLU A 170 -11.36 9.75 -20.41
C GLU A 170 -12.55 9.82 -21.37
N PHE A 171 -13.34 8.74 -21.49
CA PHE A 171 -14.61 8.76 -22.22
C PHE A 171 -15.78 9.39 -21.45
N GLY A 172 -15.61 9.77 -20.18
CA GLY A 172 -16.69 10.27 -19.33
C GLY A 172 -17.79 9.22 -19.09
N ARG A 173 -17.42 7.93 -19.01
CA ARG A 173 -18.34 6.80 -18.83
C ARG A 173 -18.24 6.21 -17.42
N ASP A 174 -19.31 5.57 -16.97
CA ASP A 174 -19.37 4.88 -15.68
C ASP A 174 -18.49 3.61 -15.68
N PRO A 175 -17.49 3.50 -14.79
CA PRO A 175 -16.66 2.32 -14.66
C PRO A 175 -17.26 1.21 -13.79
N SER A 176 -18.45 1.38 -13.19
CA SER A 176 -19.03 0.46 -12.20
C SER A 176 -19.12 -1.01 -12.65
N TRP A 177 -19.22 -1.27 -13.96
CA TRP A 177 -19.24 -2.63 -14.49
C TRP A 177 -17.93 -3.39 -14.27
N ILE A 178 -16.82 -2.67 -14.08
CA ILE A 178 -15.50 -3.25 -13.86
C ILE A 178 -15.41 -3.84 -12.44
N ASP A 179 -16.20 -3.32 -11.49
CA ASP A 179 -16.03 -3.64 -10.06
C ASP A 179 -16.27 -5.12 -9.75
N VAL A 180 -17.13 -5.81 -10.53
CA VAL A 180 -17.38 -7.26 -10.40
C VAL A 180 -16.15 -8.12 -10.71
N TYR A 181 -15.14 -7.54 -11.35
CA TYR A 181 -13.89 -8.20 -11.74
C TYR A 181 -12.72 -7.86 -10.81
N SER A 182 -12.94 -7.01 -9.80
CA SER A 182 -11.90 -6.63 -8.85
C SER A 182 -11.34 -7.86 -8.13
N PRO A 183 -10.03 -7.89 -7.83
CA PRO A 183 -9.45 -8.88 -6.93
C PRO A 183 -10.17 -8.92 -5.58
N PRO A 184 -9.98 -9.98 -4.77
CA PRO A 184 -10.63 -10.10 -3.47
C PRO A 184 -10.36 -8.94 -2.53
N THR A 185 -11.33 -8.71 -1.64
CA THR A 185 -11.29 -7.65 -0.64
C THR A 185 -10.17 -7.86 0.37
N SER A 186 -9.54 -6.77 0.81
CA SER A 186 -8.65 -6.75 1.96
C SER A 186 -9.41 -6.41 3.25
N VAL A 187 -9.26 -7.20 4.29
CA VAL A 187 -9.94 -6.98 5.57
C VAL A 187 -8.93 -6.65 6.66
N HIS A 188 -9.17 -5.56 7.39
CA HIS A 188 -8.61 -5.38 8.71
C HIS A 188 -9.55 -5.99 9.74
N PHE A 189 -9.08 -6.91 10.57
CA PHE A 189 -9.87 -7.50 11.64
C PHE A 189 -9.34 -7.09 13.02
N SER A 190 -10.26 -6.94 13.96
CA SER A 190 -9.93 -6.57 15.33
C SER A 190 -11.09 -6.96 16.26
N GLY A 191 -10.83 -7.17 17.54
CA GLY A 191 -11.94 -7.46 18.46
C GLY A 191 -11.58 -7.34 19.93
N VAL A 192 -12.59 -7.49 20.77
CA VAL A 192 -12.41 -7.53 22.22
C VAL A 192 -11.70 -8.81 22.64
N ALA A 193 -10.67 -8.66 23.48
CA ALA A 193 -10.10 -9.77 24.20
C ALA A 193 -11.03 -10.23 25.35
N GLY A 194 -10.99 -11.52 25.69
CA GLY A 194 -11.72 -12.10 26.82
C GLY A 194 -13.24 -12.22 26.60
N LEU A 195 -13.66 -12.80 25.48
CA LEU A 195 -15.07 -13.10 25.21
C LEU A 195 -15.63 -14.07 26.27
N SER A 196 -16.88 -13.86 26.70
CA SER A 196 -17.53 -14.77 27.64
C SER A 196 -17.66 -16.19 27.06
N HIS A 197 -17.44 -17.20 27.91
CA HIS A 197 -17.71 -18.60 27.58
C HIS A 197 -19.18 -18.77 27.12
N GLY A 198 -19.40 -19.51 26.03
CA GLY A 198 -20.75 -19.81 25.50
C GLY A 198 -21.38 -18.75 24.57
N GLN A 199 -20.60 -17.80 24.03
CA GLN A 199 -21.06 -16.88 22.97
C GLN A 199 -21.16 -17.62 21.60
N GLU A 200 -22.14 -18.52 21.47
CA GLU A 200 -22.31 -19.41 20.32
C GLU A 200 -22.51 -18.70 18.96
N GLY A 201 -22.83 -17.39 18.96
CA GLY A 201 -23.10 -16.62 17.74
C GLY A 201 -21.91 -15.90 17.11
N ILE A 202 -20.82 -15.63 17.84
CA ILE A 202 -19.74 -14.77 17.32
C ILE A 202 -18.93 -15.46 16.23
N ALA A 203 -18.53 -16.72 16.47
CA ALA A 203 -17.82 -17.51 15.47
C ALA A 203 -18.68 -17.70 14.20
N GLU A 204 -20.00 -17.88 14.36
CA GLU A 204 -20.91 -18.01 13.23
C GLU A 204 -21.06 -16.70 12.45
N ALA A 205 -21.20 -15.57 13.14
CA ALA A 205 -21.31 -14.29 12.47
C ALA A 205 -20.01 -13.87 11.76
N ILE A 206 -18.84 -14.26 12.31
CA ILE A 206 -17.54 -14.16 11.63
C ILE A 206 -17.52 -15.03 10.37
N ARG A 207 -17.90 -16.30 10.45
CA ARG A 207 -17.98 -17.19 9.28
C ARG A 207 -18.92 -16.66 8.20
N GLN A 208 -20.07 -16.12 8.59
CA GLN A 208 -21.02 -15.49 7.66
C GLN A 208 -20.42 -14.25 6.98
N PHE A 209 -19.71 -13.40 7.73
CA PHE A 209 -18.98 -12.28 7.16
C PHE A 209 -17.95 -12.75 6.13
N ILE A 210 -17.11 -13.74 6.48
CA ILE A 210 -16.09 -14.28 5.59
C ILE A 210 -16.72 -14.93 4.34
N ALA A 211 -17.79 -15.71 4.48
CA ALA A 211 -18.49 -16.34 3.37
C ALA A 211 -19.14 -15.33 2.40
N ASN A 212 -19.62 -14.20 2.92
CA ASN A 212 -20.26 -13.15 2.12
C ASN A 212 -19.22 -12.27 1.42
N GLU A 213 -18.20 -11.80 2.13
CA GLU A 213 -17.21 -10.86 1.60
C GLU A 213 -16.07 -11.55 0.84
N LYS A 214 -15.82 -12.84 1.13
CA LYS A 214 -14.77 -13.69 0.53
C LYS A 214 -13.42 -12.96 0.50
N PRO A 215 -12.91 -12.52 1.66
CA PRO A 215 -11.66 -11.79 1.71
C PRO A 215 -10.51 -12.65 1.18
N GLY A 216 -9.65 -12.06 0.36
CA GLY A 216 -8.39 -12.69 -0.05
C GLY A 216 -7.24 -12.35 0.89
N PHE A 217 -7.39 -11.31 1.72
CA PHE A 217 -6.34 -10.83 2.61
C PHE A 217 -6.93 -10.41 3.94
N ALA A 218 -6.32 -10.85 5.04
CA ALA A 218 -6.70 -10.48 6.40
C ALA A 218 -5.50 -9.89 7.15
N TYR A 219 -5.69 -8.72 7.79
CA TYR A 219 -4.67 -7.99 8.54
C TYR A 219 -5.14 -7.73 9.96
N GLY A 220 -4.33 -8.07 10.96
CA GLY A 220 -4.68 -7.83 12.36
C GLY A 220 -3.67 -8.43 13.34
N ALA A 221 -3.88 -8.19 14.62
CA ALA A 221 -3.18 -8.89 15.70
C ALA A 221 -3.86 -10.23 16.01
N LEU A 222 -3.39 -10.95 17.02
CA LEU A 222 -3.92 -12.27 17.43
C LEU A 222 -4.27 -12.32 18.92
N ALA A 223 -4.91 -11.28 19.46
CA ALA A 223 -5.27 -11.26 20.87
C ALA A 223 -6.32 -12.34 21.20
N ALA A 224 -6.28 -12.88 22.43
CA ALA A 224 -7.18 -13.94 22.85
C ALA A 224 -8.65 -13.52 22.84
N GLY A 225 -9.46 -14.22 22.04
CA GLY A 225 -10.88 -13.93 21.84
C GLY A 225 -11.19 -13.68 20.37
N ALA A 226 -11.79 -12.54 20.07
CA ALA A 226 -12.33 -12.26 18.74
C ALA A 226 -11.30 -12.28 17.60
N ASP A 227 -10.06 -11.85 17.85
CA ASP A 227 -9.00 -11.84 16.84
C ASP A 227 -8.61 -13.27 16.44
N LEU A 228 -8.32 -14.13 17.42
CA LEU A 228 -8.00 -15.55 17.16
C LEU A 228 -9.17 -16.31 16.53
N ILE A 229 -10.42 -16.04 16.94
CA ILE A 229 -11.59 -16.66 16.31
C ILE A 229 -11.74 -16.20 14.86
N PHE A 230 -11.50 -14.92 14.56
CA PHE A 230 -11.52 -14.42 13.19
C PHE A 230 -10.43 -15.08 12.35
N ALA A 231 -9.20 -15.09 12.85
CA ALA A 231 -8.06 -15.64 12.14
C ALA A 231 -8.26 -17.14 11.86
N GLN A 232 -8.71 -17.93 12.83
CA GLN A 232 -9.01 -19.35 12.60
C GLN A 232 -10.11 -19.54 11.55
N ALA A 233 -11.22 -18.80 11.63
CA ALA A 233 -12.30 -18.90 10.65
C ALA A 233 -11.85 -18.47 9.24
N PHE A 234 -10.91 -17.54 9.14
CA PHE A 234 -10.29 -17.14 7.88
C PHE A 234 -9.40 -18.25 7.31
N LEU A 235 -8.56 -18.88 8.12
CA LEU A 235 -7.72 -20.02 7.72
C LEU A 235 -8.58 -21.21 7.27
N ASP A 236 -9.65 -21.53 8.00
CA ASP A 236 -10.60 -22.58 7.61
C ASP A 236 -11.21 -22.29 6.21
N HIS A 237 -11.60 -21.03 5.97
CA HIS A 237 -12.12 -20.61 4.65
C HIS A 237 -11.06 -20.64 3.56
N ARG A 238 -9.82 -20.18 3.85
CA ARG A 238 -8.68 -20.24 2.93
C ARG A 238 -8.47 -21.68 2.48
N ASP A 239 -8.30 -22.60 3.43
CA ASP A 239 -7.97 -23.98 3.14
C ASP A 239 -9.08 -24.70 2.36
N GLN A 240 -10.35 -24.33 2.62
CA GLN A 240 -11.49 -24.97 1.97
C GLN A 240 -11.85 -24.37 0.61
N TYR A 241 -11.75 -23.04 0.44
CA TYR A 241 -12.34 -22.33 -0.69
C TYR A 241 -11.41 -21.37 -1.42
N ALA A 242 -10.35 -20.89 -0.77
CA ALA A 242 -9.43 -19.91 -1.35
C ALA A 242 -7.98 -20.13 -0.87
N PRO A 243 -7.29 -21.20 -1.30
CA PRO A 243 -5.95 -21.56 -0.82
C PRO A 243 -4.88 -20.48 -0.99
N GLN A 244 -5.12 -19.53 -1.90
CA GLN A 244 -4.29 -18.38 -2.20
C GLN A 244 -4.55 -17.16 -1.29
N ALA A 245 -5.56 -17.23 -0.40
CA ALA A 245 -5.84 -16.15 0.53
C ALA A 245 -4.77 -16.05 1.63
N GLU A 246 -4.46 -14.84 2.08
CA GLU A 246 -3.30 -14.55 2.91
C GLU A 246 -3.70 -13.96 4.27
N LEU A 247 -3.12 -14.52 5.34
CA LEU A 247 -3.24 -13.99 6.70
C LEU A 247 -1.96 -13.24 7.07
N HIS A 248 -2.08 -11.95 7.35
CA HIS A 248 -0.97 -11.09 7.71
C HIS A 248 -1.11 -10.62 9.15
N VAL A 249 -0.21 -11.12 10.00
CA VAL A 249 -0.21 -10.81 11.44
C VAL A 249 0.65 -9.59 11.70
N VAL A 250 0.08 -8.60 12.41
CA VAL A 250 0.75 -7.37 12.83
C VAL A 250 0.70 -7.28 14.35
N LEU A 251 1.80 -7.62 15.02
CA LEU A 251 1.87 -7.64 16.49
C LEU A 251 2.36 -6.30 17.06
N PRO A 252 1.77 -5.84 18.17
CA PRO A 252 2.22 -4.65 18.89
C PRO A 252 3.49 -4.88 19.71
N LEU A 253 3.85 -6.13 19.99
CA LEU A 253 4.97 -6.51 20.84
C LEU A 253 5.69 -7.73 20.24
N GLU A 254 6.85 -8.04 20.80
CA GLU A 254 7.54 -9.29 20.51
C GLU A 254 6.67 -10.51 20.82
N ILE A 255 6.87 -11.60 20.08
CA ILE A 255 5.97 -12.77 20.07
C ILE A 255 5.72 -13.30 21.48
N ASP A 256 6.80 -13.55 22.23
CA ASP A 256 6.70 -14.16 23.56
C ASP A 256 5.99 -13.22 24.55
N GLU A 257 6.30 -11.92 24.52
CA GLU A 257 5.64 -10.93 25.37
C GLU A 257 4.15 -10.78 25.03
N PHE A 258 3.81 -10.74 23.75
CA PHE A 258 2.43 -10.70 23.28
C PHE A 258 1.66 -11.96 23.70
N ARG A 259 2.28 -13.14 23.58
CA ARG A 259 1.71 -14.42 24.01
C ARG A 259 1.39 -14.40 25.50
N GLU A 260 2.27 -13.88 26.35
CA GLU A 260 1.98 -13.78 27.79
C GLU A 260 0.82 -12.83 28.09
N ILE A 261 0.92 -11.60 27.59
CA ILE A 261 0.07 -10.49 28.05
C ILE A 261 -1.29 -10.47 27.36
N SER A 262 -1.34 -10.80 26.07
CA SER A 262 -2.53 -10.66 25.24
C SER A 262 -3.20 -11.99 24.90
N VAL A 263 -2.57 -13.12 25.23
CA VAL A 263 -3.12 -14.46 24.96
C VAL A 263 -3.27 -15.26 26.26
N ARG A 264 -2.16 -15.67 26.89
CA ARG A 264 -2.17 -16.52 28.08
C ARG A 264 -2.88 -15.88 29.28
N ALA A 265 -2.71 -14.57 29.48
CA ALA A 265 -3.41 -13.83 30.53
C ALA A 265 -4.96 -13.93 30.44
N PHE A 266 -5.50 -14.31 29.28
CA PHE A 266 -6.94 -14.50 29.05
C PHE A 266 -7.35 -16.00 29.01
N GLY A 267 -6.41 -16.91 29.25
CA GLY A 267 -6.63 -18.35 29.40
C GLY A 267 -5.61 -19.20 28.65
N GLU A 268 -5.06 -20.23 29.32
CA GLU A 268 -4.08 -21.17 28.74
C GLU A 268 -4.58 -21.89 27.47
N HIS A 269 -5.89 -22.07 27.34
CA HIS A 269 -6.49 -22.73 26.17
C HIS A 269 -6.34 -21.93 24.87
N TRP A 270 -6.05 -20.63 24.93
CA TRP A 270 -5.78 -19.82 23.74
C TRP A 270 -4.37 -19.99 23.18
N VAL A 271 -3.42 -20.45 24.00
CA VAL A 271 -2.00 -20.51 23.60
C VAL A 271 -1.77 -21.45 22.42
N PRO A 272 -2.29 -22.70 22.40
CA PRO A 272 -2.11 -23.58 21.25
C PRO A 272 -2.71 -23.02 19.96
N LEU A 273 -3.86 -22.35 20.04
CA LEU A 273 -4.51 -21.72 18.89
C LEU A 273 -3.69 -20.53 18.37
N PHE A 274 -3.15 -19.70 19.27
CA PHE A 274 -2.25 -18.61 18.88
C PHE A 274 -1.02 -19.13 18.16
N ASP A 275 -0.35 -20.14 18.72
CA ASP A 275 0.87 -20.70 18.12
C ASP A 275 0.58 -21.32 16.73
N GLN A 276 -0.54 -22.05 16.58
CA GLN A 276 -0.97 -22.60 15.30
C GLN A 276 -1.26 -21.49 14.27
N VAL A 277 -2.10 -20.52 14.62
CA VAL A 277 -2.50 -19.44 13.71
C VAL A 277 -1.29 -18.59 13.29
N LEU A 278 -0.36 -18.35 14.22
CA LEU A 278 0.88 -17.62 13.94
C LEU A 278 1.80 -18.40 12.98
N GLU A 279 1.91 -19.72 13.14
CA GLU A 279 2.68 -20.58 12.23
C GLU A 279 2.08 -20.61 10.82
N GLU A 280 0.75 -20.56 10.71
CA GLU A 280 0.04 -20.57 9.43
C GLU A 280 -0.09 -19.18 8.75
N ALA A 281 0.38 -18.12 9.41
CA ALA A 281 0.34 -16.77 8.88
C ALA A 281 1.27 -16.62 7.66
N SER A 282 0.78 -15.96 6.61
CA SER A 282 1.55 -15.66 5.40
C SER A 282 2.69 -14.68 5.70
N THR A 283 2.47 -13.73 6.61
CA THR A 283 3.51 -12.81 7.07
C THR A 283 3.33 -12.46 8.55
N LEU A 284 4.42 -12.23 9.25
CA LEU A 284 4.45 -11.66 10.60
C LEU A 284 5.23 -10.34 10.59
N THR A 285 4.63 -9.27 11.11
CA THR A 285 5.29 -7.98 11.34
C THR A 285 5.16 -7.59 12.81
N ILE A 286 6.26 -7.19 13.43
CA ILE A 286 6.26 -6.63 14.79
C ILE A 286 6.49 -5.12 14.65
N VAL A 287 5.57 -4.33 15.20
CA VAL A 287 5.57 -2.85 15.09
C VAL A 287 6.00 -2.20 16.42
N GLY A 288 6.01 -2.98 17.50
CA GLY A 288 6.37 -2.54 18.84
C GLY A 288 7.75 -1.91 18.94
N GLN A 289 7.89 -1.02 19.93
CA GLN A 289 9.18 -0.48 20.35
C GLN A 289 9.48 -1.00 21.75
N GLU A 290 10.76 -1.24 22.05
CA GLU A 290 11.20 -1.64 23.39
C GLU A 290 10.67 -0.66 24.46
N ASP A 291 10.19 -1.20 25.58
CA ASP A 291 9.64 -0.48 26.74
C ASP A 291 8.42 0.42 26.45
N ALA A 292 7.80 0.31 25.27
CA ALA A 292 6.65 1.12 24.93
C ALA A 292 5.41 0.77 25.78
N PRO A 293 4.61 1.76 26.25
CA PRO A 293 3.34 1.48 26.90
C PRO A 293 2.43 0.65 26.00
N LEU A 294 1.96 -0.51 26.49
CA LEU A 294 1.17 -1.47 25.72
C LEU A 294 -0.04 -0.84 25.00
N SER A 295 -0.71 0.16 25.59
CA SER A 295 -1.85 0.83 24.94
C SER A 295 -1.44 1.58 23.67
N LEU A 296 -0.27 2.21 23.67
CA LEU A 296 0.27 2.92 22.51
C LEU A 296 0.82 1.93 21.48
N ALA A 297 1.43 0.83 21.93
CA ALA A 297 1.87 -0.25 21.05
C ALA A 297 0.69 -0.88 20.27
N ILE A 298 -0.42 -1.16 20.96
CA ILE A 298 -1.68 -1.64 20.33
C ILE A 298 -2.23 -0.59 19.35
N GLU A 299 -2.28 0.69 19.75
CA GLU A 299 -2.75 1.74 18.84
C GLU A 299 -1.88 1.86 17.59
N HIS A 300 -0.56 1.76 17.74
CA HIS A 300 0.38 1.79 16.63
C HIS A 300 0.16 0.61 15.68
N SER A 301 0.14 -0.62 16.20
CA SER A 301 -0.01 -1.83 15.38
C SER A 301 -1.35 -1.87 14.65
N ASP A 302 -2.45 -1.46 15.30
CA ASP A 302 -3.78 -1.40 14.67
C ASP A 302 -3.78 -0.41 13.49
N LYS A 303 -3.21 0.79 13.67
CA LYS A 303 -3.11 1.80 12.60
C LYS A 303 -2.28 1.29 11.43
N VAL A 304 -1.18 0.56 11.71
CA VAL A 304 -0.36 -0.07 10.68
C VAL A 304 -1.12 -1.20 9.96
N ALA A 305 -1.82 -2.07 10.69
CA ALA A 305 -2.62 -3.16 10.11
C ALA A 305 -3.76 -2.64 9.22
N MET A 306 -4.46 -1.60 9.67
CA MET A 306 -5.44 -0.88 8.85
C MET A 306 -4.81 -0.27 7.59
N GLY A 307 -3.64 0.35 7.74
CA GLY A 307 -2.86 0.87 6.61
C GLY A 307 -2.46 -0.20 5.61
N CYS A 308 -2.06 -1.40 6.06
CA CYS A 308 -1.79 -2.56 5.20
C CYS A 308 -3.01 -2.94 4.37
N ALA A 309 -4.18 -3.09 5.01
CA ALA A 309 -5.41 -3.47 4.32
C ALA A 309 -5.82 -2.44 3.25
N VAL A 310 -5.73 -1.15 3.59
CA VAL A 310 -6.00 -0.05 2.64
C VAL A 310 -5.01 -0.04 1.49
N ARG A 311 -3.71 -0.14 1.79
CA ARG A 311 -2.66 -0.12 0.77
C ARG A 311 -2.77 -1.30 -0.19
N ASN A 312 -3.02 -2.50 0.33
CA ASN A 312 -3.18 -3.70 -0.49
C ASN A 312 -4.39 -3.56 -1.42
N ALA A 313 -5.53 -3.10 -0.91
CA ALA A 313 -6.70 -2.83 -1.73
C ALA A 313 -6.43 -1.79 -2.84
N GLN A 314 -5.68 -0.72 -2.54
CA GLN A 314 -5.28 0.29 -3.54
C GLN A 314 -4.41 -0.30 -4.64
N ILE A 315 -3.40 -1.10 -4.27
CA ILE A 315 -2.50 -1.78 -5.23
C ILE A 315 -3.31 -2.72 -6.12
N LEU A 316 -4.21 -3.51 -5.53
CA LEU A 316 -5.01 -4.49 -6.23
C LEU A 316 -6.25 -3.91 -6.92
N GLN A 317 -6.45 -2.59 -6.91
CA GLN A 317 -7.64 -1.95 -7.47
C GLN A 317 -8.96 -2.51 -6.91
N SER A 318 -8.93 -2.93 -5.64
CA SER A 318 -10.01 -3.59 -4.91
C SER A 318 -10.49 -2.74 -3.71
N GLN A 319 -11.22 -3.35 -2.79
CA GLN A 319 -11.86 -2.73 -1.64
C GLN A 319 -11.19 -3.13 -0.33
N ALA A 320 -11.24 -2.22 0.65
CA ALA A 320 -10.82 -2.47 2.02
C ALA A 320 -12.03 -2.39 2.97
N ILE A 321 -12.14 -3.35 3.88
CA ILE A 321 -13.21 -3.40 4.90
C ILE A 321 -12.58 -3.57 6.28
N ALA A 322 -13.06 -2.82 7.27
CA ALA A 322 -12.75 -3.12 8.65
C ALA A 322 -13.85 -4.00 9.23
N PHE A 323 -13.44 -5.07 9.92
CA PHE A 323 -14.30 -5.92 10.72
C PHE A 323 -13.91 -5.75 12.18
N THR A 324 -14.90 -5.53 13.05
CA THR A 324 -14.64 -5.38 14.48
C THR A 324 -15.66 -6.06 15.37
N VAL A 325 -15.19 -6.80 16.38
CA VAL A 325 -16.05 -7.29 17.48
C VAL A 325 -15.93 -6.36 18.67
N ALA A 326 -17.00 -5.64 18.99
CA ALA A 326 -17.08 -4.70 20.10
C ALA A 326 -17.86 -5.28 21.29
N ALA A 327 -17.53 -4.86 22.51
CA ALA A 327 -18.29 -5.25 23.70
C ALA A 327 -19.61 -4.46 23.82
N TYR A 328 -20.65 -5.09 24.35
CA TYR A 328 -21.90 -4.39 24.68
C TYR A 328 -21.66 -3.25 25.68
N GLY A 329 -22.16 -2.05 25.35
CA GLY A 329 -22.07 -0.87 26.22
C GLY A 329 -20.71 -0.17 26.20
N GLU A 330 -19.72 -0.67 25.47
CA GLU A 330 -18.44 -0.01 25.26
C GLU A 330 -18.46 0.81 23.96
N SER A 331 -17.77 1.96 23.96
CA SER A 331 -17.45 2.68 22.73
C SER A 331 -16.53 1.86 21.86
N LEU A 332 -16.56 2.11 20.54
CA LEU A 332 -15.57 1.54 19.64
C LEU A 332 -14.16 1.99 20.06
N ARG A 333 -13.19 1.15 19.70
CA ARG A 333 -11.77 1.46 19.79
C ARG A 333 -11.46 2.81 19.12
N PRO A 334 -10.81 3.77 19.81
CA PRO A 334 -10.41 5.05 19.22
C PRO A 334 -9.59 4.89 17.92
N GLN A 335 -8.85 3.79 17.80
CA GLN A 335 -8.10 3.40 16.61
C GLN A 335 -8.94 3.46 15.32
N LEU A 336 -10.22 3.07 15.40
CA LEU A 336 -11.12 3.00 14.25
C LEU A 336 -11.62 4.37 13.77
N ASP A 337 -11.36 5.46 14.50
CA ASP A 337 -11.80 6.80 14.12
C ASP A 337 -11.29 7.21 12.73
N ALA A 338 -10.02 6.93 12.43
CA ALA A 338 -9.44 7.15 11.11
C ALA A 338 -10.20 6.39 10.01
N TRP A 339 -10.55 5.13 10.28
CA TRP A 339 -11.33 4.31 9.34
C TRP A 339 -12.73 4.87 9.12
N GLN A 340 -13.43 5.26 10.19
CA GLN A 340 -14.78 5.82 10.11
C GLN A 340 -14.80 7.12 9.33
N LYS A 341 -13.82 8.00 9.55
CA LYS A 341 -13.67 9.28 8.83
C LYS A 341 -13.42 9.08 7.33
N SER A 342 -12.79 7.97 6.93
CA SER A 342 -12.55 7.67 5.51
C SER A 342 -13.80 7.24 4.73
N GLY A 343 -14.93 6.96 5.41
CA GLY A 343 -16.16 6.50 4.75
C GLY A 343 -16.10 5.06 4.21
N ARG A 344 -14.98 4.35 4.42
CA ARG A 344 -14.84 2.93 4.08
C ARG A 344 -15.78 2.06 4.90
N ARG A 345 -16.14 0.90 4.35
CA ARG A 345 -17.03 -0.05 5.01
C ARG A 345 -16.43 -0.52 6.33
N LEU A 346 -17.26 -0.49 7.37
CA LEU A 346 -16.95 -0.99 8.72
C LEU A 346 -18.08 -1.91 9.16
N MET A 347 -17.77 -3.18 9.41
CA MET A 347 -18.68 -4.16 9.98
C MET A 347 -18.42 -4.29 11.48
N ILE A 348 -19.47 -4.10 12.28
CA ILE A 348 -19.41 -4.19 13.74
C ILE A 348 -20.31 -5.32 14.22
N ILE A 349 -19.73 -6.27 14.95
CA ILE A 349 -20.47 -7.29 15.70
C ILE A 349 -20.37 -6.96 17.19
N LYS A 350 -21.46 -7.08 17.93
CA LYS A 350 -21.46 -6.87 19.39
C LYS A 350 -21.43 -8.18 20.15
N ALA A 351 -20.58 -8.26 21.17
CA ALA A 351 -20.39 -9.44 22.01
C ALA A 351 -20.39 -9.10 23.52
N ALA A 352 -20.67 -10.08 24.37
CA ALA A 352 -20.48 -9.93 25.81
C ALA A 352 -19.03 -10.28 26.21
N ARG A 353 -18.48 -9.51 27.16
CA ARG A 353 -17.17 -9.76 27.76
C ARG A 353 -17.29 -10.55 29.05
N ASP A 354 -16.32 -11.42 29.31
CA ASP A 354 -16.21 -12.04 30.62
C ASP A 354 -15.94 -10.96 31.69
N ARG A 355 -16.81 -10.89 32.70
CA ARG A 355 -16.74 -9.87 33.76
C ARG A 355 -15.52 -10.05 34.66
N ALA A 356 -14.93 -11.24 34.71
CA ALA A 356 -13.70 -11.50 35.46
C ALA A 356 -12.46 -10.86 34.80
N VAL A 357 -12.55 -10.53 33.51
CA VAL A 357 -11.53 -9.84 32.71
C VAL A 357 -11.83 -8.34 32.70
N SER A 358 -12.03 -7.77 33.89
CA SER A 358 -12.15 -6.32 34.05
C SER A 358 -10.73 -5.75 34.09
N ARG A 359 -10.39 -4.89 33.12
CA ARG A 359 -9.04 -4.35 32.91
C ARG A 359 -8.48 -3.75 34.21
N THR A 360 -7.31 -4.21 34.63
CA THR A 360 -6.42 -3.38 35.45
C THR A 360 -6.21 -2.06 34.71
N PRO A 361 -6.39 -0.88 35.34
CA PRO A 361 -6.20 0.39 34.66
C PRO A 361 -4.78 0.40 34.11
N MET A 362 -4.64 0.44 32.78
CA MET A 362 -3.33 0.61 32.16
C MET A 362 -2.87 2.01 32.51
N THR A 363 -1.88 2.12 33.39
CA THR A 363 -1.28 3.38 33.76
C THR A 363 -0.66 3.97 32.51
N ILE A 364 -1.30 4.99 31.94
CA ILE A 364 -0.67 5.81 30.91
C ILE A 364 0.47 6.52 31.64
N SER A 365 1.71 6.13 31.33
CA SER A 365 2.88 6.91 31.73
C SER A 365 2.67 8.34 31.25
N THR A 366 2.59 9.28 32.19
CA THR A 366 2.33 10.69 31.90
C THR A 366 3.46 11.27 31.06
N GLY A 367 3.27 11.32 29.74
CA GLY A 367 4.22 11.93 28.80
C GLY A 367 4.31 11.21 27.45
N HIS A 368 4.14 9.89 27.41
CA HIS A 368 4.26 9.13 26.17
C HIS A 368 3.07 9.38 25.24
N GLY A 369 3.32 9.42 23.92
CA GLY A 369 2.26 9.50 22.92
C GLY A 369 2.74 9.05 21.56
N LEU A 370 1.80 8.70 20.69
CA LEU A 370 2.10 8.52 19.27
C LEU A 370 2.39 9.89 18.65
N LYS A 371 3.54 10.01 18.01
CA LYS A 371 4.01 11.22 17.34
C LYS A 371 4.61 10.84 16.00
N THR A 372 4.85 11.86 15.18
CA THR A 372 5.66 11.71 13.97
C THR A 372 6.88 12.61 14.07
N LEU A 373 8.06 12.01 14.00
CA LEU A 373 9.31 12.74 13.92
C LEU A 373 9.57 13.17 12.48
N VAL A 374 9.92 14.44 12.29
CA VAL A 374 10.49 14.95 11.04
C VAL A 374 11.95 15.29 11.32
N TRP A 375 12.87 14.57 10.69
CA TRP A 375 14.31 14.80 10.78
C TRP A 375 14.82 15.47 9.51
N VAL A 376 15.63 16.51 9.67
CA VAL A 376 16.22 17.30 8.59
C VAL A 376 17.74 17.28 8.73
N SER A 377 18.39 16.81 7.67
CA SER A 377 19.84 16.76 7.51
C SER A 377 20.30 17.75 6.43
N ASN A 378 21.51 18.26 6.58
CA ASN A 378 22.16 19.20 5.64
C ASN A 378 21.42 20.53 5.45
N ALA A 379 20.88 21.11 6.52
CA ALA A 379 20.20 22.41 6.49
C ALA A 379 20.69 23.30 7.64
N ASP A 380 20.68 24.62 7.46
CA ASP A 380 20.89 25.55 8.56
C ASP A 380 19.65 25.64 9.45
N ARG A 381 19.85 25.84 10.75
CA ARG A 381 18.75 25.90 11.74
C ARG A 381 17.76 27.03 11.42
N GLU A 382 18.26 28.20 11.06
CA GLU A 382 17.43 29.38 10.80
C GLU A 382 16.62 29.21 9.51
N GLU A 383 17.19 28.55 8.51
CA GLU A 383 16.50 28.20 7.27
C GLU A 383 15.33 27.24 7.55
N VAL A 384 15.57 26.19 8.34
CA VAL A 384 14.51 25.25 8.76
C VAL A 384 13.43 25.99 9.56
N LEU A 385 13.81 26.81 10.54
CA LEU A 385 12.86 27.57 11.35
C LEU A 385 11.99 28.52 10.52
N SER A 386 12.57 29.15 9.49
CA SER A 386 11.83 30.05 8.59
C SER A 386 10.70 29.36 7.80
N CYS A 387 10.80 28.03 7.64
CA CYS A 387 9.82 27.21 6.94
C CYS A 387 8.73 26.62 7.88
N LEU A 388 8.89 26.75 9.19
CA LEU A 388 7.99 26.17 10.18
C LEU A 388 6.94 27.18 10.66
N ALA A 389 5.78 26.66 11.08
CA ALA A 389 4.73 27.49 11.68
C ALA A 389 5.19 28.02 13.06
N ALA A 390 4.66 29.18 13.44
CA ALA A 390 4.97 29.78 14.74
C ALA A 390 4.58 28.84 15.90
N GLY A 391 5.48 28.67 16.87
CA GLY A 391 5.27 27.83 18.06
C GLY A 391 5.72 26.38 17.92
N MET A 392 6.16 25.94 16.73
CA MET A 392 6.78 24.63 16.58
C MET A 392 8.16 24.58 17.25
N LYS A 393 8.43 23.51 18.01
CA LYS A 393 9.70 23.33 18.72
C LYS A 393 10.68 22.54 17.84
N LEU A 394 11.75 23.20 17.39
CA LEU A 394 12.85 22.58 16.66
C LEU A 394 14.00 22.23 17.60
N GLU A 395 14.28 20.94 17.74
CA GLU A 395 15.41 20.41 18.48
C GLU A 395 16.64 20.26 17.56
N SER A 396 17.83 20.17 18.13
CA SER A 396 19.06 20.04 17.34
C SER A 396 20.08 19.14 18.01
N GLN A 397 20.73 18.31 17.19
CA GLN A 397 21.76 17.39 17.64
C GLN A 397 22.83 17.27 16.55
N ASN A 398 24.08 17.56 16.89
CA ASN A 398 25.24 17.42 15.98
C ASN A 398 25.09 18.15 14.62
N GLY A 399 24.44 19.32 14.61
CA GLY A 399 24.23 20.10 13.38
C GLY A 399 23.05 19.64 12.52
N GLU A 400 22.23 18.71 13.02
CA GLU A 400 20.98 18.27 12.39
C GLU A 400 19.79 18.65 13.25
N HIS A 401 18.61 18.70 12.63
CA HIS A 401 17.43 19.31 13.23
C HIS A 401 16.23 18.37 13.15
N TRP A 402 15.41 18.35 14.20
CA TRP A 402 14.20 17.54 14.18
C TRP A 402 13.07 18.18 15.00
N LEU A 403 11.85 17.79 14.67
CA LEU A 403 10.65 18.16 15.40
C LEU A 403 9.73 16.94 15.56
N ALA A 404 8.90 16.95 16.59
CA ALA A 404 7.86 15.96 16.82
C ALA A 404 6.48 16.59 16.57
N CYS A 405 5.69 15.99 15.69
CA CYS A 405 4.33 16.39 15.38
C CYS A 405 3.33 15.44 16.02
N ASP A 406 2.15 15.96 16.38
CA ASP A 406 1.05 15.16 16.92
C ASP A 406 0.35 14.37 15.81
N GLU A 407 0.17 14.99 14.65
CA GLU A 407 -0.50 14.40 13.50
C GLU A 407 0.50 14.05 12.40
N VAL A 408 0.39 12.83 11.88
CA VAL A 408 1.27 12.29 10.84
C VAL A 408 1.10 13.00 9.50
N VAL A 409 -0.12 13.47 9.19
CA VAL A 409 -0.40 14.26 7.98
C VAL A 409 0.33 15.59 8.04
N ASP A 410 0.31 16.28 9.19
CA ASP A 410 1.01 17.55 9.37
C ASP A 410 2.52 17.37 9.22
N ALA A 411 3.08 16.29 9.77
CA ALA A 411 4.49 15.94 9.61
C ALA A 411 4.87 15.71 8.14
N ALA A 412 4.07 14.95 7.39
CA ALA A 412 4.30 14.71 5.98
C ALA A 412 4.20 16.01 5.14
N ASP A 413 3.26 16.90 5.49
CA ASP A 413 3.10 18.21 4.86
C ASP A 413 4.28 19.14 5.15
N ILE A 414 4.77 19.14 6.38
CA ILE A 414 5.98 19.89 6.74
C ILE A 414 7.19 19.35 5.98
N ALA A 415 7.40 18.04 5.98
CA ALA A 415 8.53 17.41 5.31
C ALA A 415 8.55 17.72 3.81
N THR A 416 7.41 17.62 3.13
CA THR A 416 7.30 17.93 1.70
C THR A 416 7.47 19.42 1.39
N ARG A 417 6.98 20.33 2.24
CA ARG A 417 7.26 21.78 2.09
C ARG A 417 8.74 22.10 2.25
N LEU A 418 9.43 21.45 3.18
CA LEU A 418 10.86 21.64 3.40
C LEU A 418 11.69 21.21 2.18
N THR A 419 11.34 20.10 1.52
CA THR A 419 12.03 19.70 0.27
C THR A 419 11.85 20.66 -0.90
N VAL A 420 10.79 21.48 -0.88
CA VAL A 420 10.56 22.51 -1.90
C VAL A 420 11.29 23.82 -1.57
N SER A 421 11.42 24.11 -0.27
CA SER A 421 11.94 25.40 0.21
C SER A 421 13.45 25.40 0.42
N LEU A 422 14.06 24.24 0.63
CA LEU A 422 15.47 24.08 0.93
C LEU A 422 16.14 23.19 -0.10
N GLU A 423 17.33 23.59 -0.58
CA GLU A 423 18.10 22.83 -1.55
C GLU A 423 19.04 21.82 -0.89
N GLY A 424 19.12 20.60 -1.42
CA GLY A 424 20.13 19.62 -1.00
C GLY A 424 19.88 18.97 0.35
N VAL A 425 18.71 19.20 0.94
CA VAL A 425 18.32 18.64 2.24
C VAL A 425 17.94 17.17 2.14
N GLY A 426 18.29 16.41 3.18
CA GLY A 426 17.83 15.05 3.38
C GLY A 426 16.79 15.01 4.49
N ILE A 427 15.60 14.48 4.21
CA ILE A 427 14.49 14.48 5.18
C ILE A 427 14.01 13.06 5.44
N ALA A 428 13.77 12.73 6.72
CA ALA A 428 13.10 11.51 7.13
C ALA A 428 11.87 11.77 8.00
N VAL A 429 10.83 10.93 7.84
CA VAL A 429 9.58 10.99 8.60
C VAL A 429 9.29 9.63 9.24
N LEU A 430 9.13 9.60 10.57
CA LEU A 430 8.97 8.37 11.34
C LEU A 430 7.80 8.48 12.33
N TYR A 431 6.79 7.64 12.15
CA TYR A 431 5.66 7.47 13.06
C TYR A 431 6.06 6.51 14.19
N CYS A 432 6.01 6.99 15.42
CA CYS A 432 6.63 6.31 16.55
C CYS A 432 5.94 6.61 17.87
N ILE A 433 6.23 5.78 18.88
CA ILE A 433 5.88 6.05 20.26
C ILE A 433 7.01 6.93 20.82
N PHE A 434 6.66 8.16 21.17
CA PHE A 434 7.61 9.17 21.57
C PHE A 434 7.52 9.43 23.07
N ASP A 435 8.68 9.42 23.73
CA ASP A 435 8.87 9.87 25.10
C ASP A 435 9.50 11.28 25.11
N PRO A 436 8.80 12.31 25.63
CA PRO A 436 9.36 13.66 25.75
C PRO A 436 10.40 13.80 26.87
N GLN A 437 10.48 12.88 27.84
CA GLN A 437 11.44 12.97 28.96
C GLN A 437 12.76 12.22 28.69
N GLY A 438 12.77 11.33 27.70
CA GLY A 438 13.93 10.51 27.37
C GLY A 438 13.77 9.82 26.02
N THR A 439 13.60 10.61 24.94
CA THR A 439 13.44 10.05 23.60
C THR A 439 14.54 9.04 23.31
N SER A 440 14.14 7.83 22.94
CA SER A 440 15.08 6.73 22.76
C SER A 440 16.21 7.13 21.80
N THR A 441 17.45 6.96 22.26
CA THR A 441 18.63 7.23 21.44
C THR A 441 18.63 6.36 20.17
N SER A 442 18.02 5.17 20.22
CA SER A 442 17.88 4.32 19.03
C SER A 442 16.91 4.92 18.01
N LEU A 443 15.78 5.49 18.44
CA LEU A 443 14.80 6.15 17.56
C LEU A 443 15.40 7.36 16.85
N LEU A 444 16.07 8.25 17.58
CA LEU A 444 16.71 9.44 16.99
C LEU A 444 17.83 9.04 16.01
N LYS A 445 18.64 8.03 16.38
CA LYS A 445 19.70 7.51 15.50
C LYS A 445 19.13 6.87 14.23
N ARG A 446 17.99 6.17 14.33
CA ARG A 446 17.28 5.59 13.18
C ARG A 446 16.79 6.71 12.25
N ALA A 447 16.14 7.73 12.79
CA ALA A 447 15.68 8.88 12.02
C ALA A 447 16.82 9.60 11.28
N GLN A 448 17.94 9.81 11.96
CA GLN A 448 19.16 10.38 11.38
C GLN A 448 19.70 9.55 10.21
N ILE A 449 19.80 8.23 10.37
CA ILE A 449 20.30 7.33 9.32
C ILE A 449 19.42 7.41 8.08
N LEU A 450 18.09 7.38 8.25
CA LEU A 450 17.15 7.50 7.15
C LEU A 450 17.26 8.84 6.43
N ALA A 451 17.37 9.95 7.17
CA ALA A 451 17.47 11.28 6.58
C ALA A 451 18.75 11.43 5.75
N LYS A 452 19.87 10.85 6.22
CA LYS A 452 21.15 10.83 5.47
C LYS A 452 21.13 9.93 4.25
N ALA A 453 20.31 8.88 4.27
CA ALA A 453 20.11 8.01 3.11
C ALA A 453 19.20 8.65 2.05
N SER A 454 18.51 9.75 2.38
CA SER A 454 17.63 10.43 1.44
C SER A 454 18.41 11.07 0.29
N ALA A 455 17.91 10.86 -0.93
CA ALA A 455 18.37 11.63 -2.08
C ALA A 455 17.96 13.11 -1.89
N PRO A 456 18.73 14.07 -2.45
CA PRO A 456 18.36 15.48 -2.40
C PRO A 456 16.90 15.71 -2.82
N ASN A 457 16.19 16.52 -2.05
CA ASN A 457 14.79 16.90 -2.28
C ASN A 457 13.80 15.70 -2.27
N THR A 458 14.16 14.59 -1.64
CA THR A 458 13.26 13.47 -1.37
C THR A 458 12.96 13.39 0.12
N VAL A 459 11.72 13.02 0.47
CA VAL A 459 11.37 12.65 1.85
C VAL A 459 11.34 11.13 1.94
N ILE A 460 12.19 10.57 2.82
CA ILE A 460 12.11 9.16 3.19
C ILE A 460 11.15 8.99 4.36
N ALA A 461 10.28 7.99 4.29
CA ALA A 461 9.40 7.58 5.37
C ALA A 461 9.70 6.13 5.76
N ASP A 462 9.52 5.79 7.02
CA ASP A 462 9.49 4.38 7.42
C ASP A 462 8.15 3.71 7.05
N ARG A 463 8.13 2.37 7.07
CA ARG A 463 6.94 1.59 6.71
C ARG A 463 5.71 1.98 7.53
N SER A 464 5.86 2.20 8.84
CA SER A 464 4.76 2.62 9.70
C SER A 464 4.16 3.95 9.24
N THR A 465 5.00 4.96 9.00
CA THR A 465 4.54 6.25 8.48
C THR A 465 3.79 6.09 7.16
N ALA A 466 4.36 5.36 6.19
CA ALA A 466 3.76 5.18 4.88
C ALA A 466 2.36 4.53 4.95
N LEU A 467 2.20 3.49 5.77
CA LEU A 467 0.93 2.78 5.93
C LEU A 467 -0.11 3.62 6.68
N VAL A 468 0.30 4.38 7.68
CA VAL A 468 -0.62 5.27 8.40
C VAL A 468 -1.06 6.43 7.50
N LEU A 469 -0.17 6.99 6.67
CA LEU A 469 -0.56 7.98 5.66
C LEU A 469 -1.54 7.40 4.62
N ALA A 470 -1.34 6.14 4.20
CA ALA A 470 -2.27 5.46 3.30
C ALA A 470 -3.65 5.26 3.93
N LEU A 471 -3.71 4.86 5.21
CA LEU A 471 -4.94 4.76 5.99
C LEU A 471 -5.71 6.09 5.99
N LEU A 472 -4.99 7.18 6.26
CA LEU A 472 -5.54 8.54 6.37
C LEU A 472 -5.83 9.21 5.03
N GLU A 473 -5.62 8.52 3.91
CA GLU A 473 -5.83 9.08 2.56
C GLU A 473 -5.05 10.38 2.35
N TRP A 474 -3.81 10.41 2.85
CA TRP A 474 -2.97 11.58 2.67
C TRP A 474 -2.86 11.94 1.19
N ASN A 475 -3.12 13.21 0.86
CA ASN A 475 -3.15 13.70 -0.51
C ASN A 475 -1.73 13.93 -1.05
N GLY A 476 -0.98 12.85 -1.18
CA GLY A 476 0.38 12.80 -1.72
C GLY A 476 0.70 11.40 -2.23
N SER A 477 1.79 11.30 -2.98
CA SER A 477 2.28 10.01 -3.47
C SER A 477 3.05 9.28 -2.36
N ILE A 478 2.81 7.98 -2.24
CA ILE A 478 3.46 7.09 -1.26
C ILE A 478 3.97 5.87 -2.02
N ASN A 479 5.29 5.70 -2.10
CA ASN A 479 5.90 4.61 -2.87
C ASN A 479 7.02 3.94 -2.10
N GLU A 480 7.13 2.62 -2.23
CA GLU A 480 8.24 1.89 -1.62
C GLU A 480 9.53 2.16 -2.40
N LEU A 481 10.62 2.45 -1.68
CA LEU A 481 11.97 2.70 -2.21
C LEU A 481 12.88 1.47 -2.21
N GLY A 482 12.44 0.42 -1.52
CA GLY A 482 13.18 -0.81 -1.25
C GLY A 482 13.61 -0.90 0.21
N GLU A 483 14.73 -1.58 0.47
CA GLU A 483 15.26 -1.75 1.82
C GLU A 483 16.57 -0.99 2.01
N LEU A 484 16.77 -0.48 3.22
CA LEU A 484 18.04 0.05 3.71
C LEU A 484 18.59 -0.90 4.77
N SER A 485 19.79 -1.42 4.57
CA SER A 485 20.48 -2.18 5.61
C SER A 485 20.98 -1.24 6.70
N THR A 486 20.46 -1.42 7.91
CA THR A 486 20.81 -0.65 9.10
C THR A 486 21.47 -1.54 10.16
N LEU A 487 21.88 -0.93 11.28
CA LEU A 487 22.39 -1.67 12.44
C LEU A 487 21.31 -2.54 13.13
N TRP A 488 20.03 -2.31 12.82
CA TRP A 488 18.88 -3.04 13.37
C TRP A 488 18.27 -4.03 12.37
N GLY A 489 18.96 -4.28 11.26
CA GLY A 489 18.48 -5.13 10.16
C GLY A 489 18.07 -4.34 8.92
N ASN A 490 17.45 -5.03 7.98
CA ASN A 490 16.92 -4.40 6.78
C ASN A 490 15.61 -3.70 7.08
N GLU A 491 15.53 -2.43 6.72
CA GLU A 491 14.35 -1.60 6.94
C GLU A 491 13.75 -1.19 5.60
N SER A 492 12.46 -1.49 5.40
CA SER A 492 11.72 -1.00 4.22
C SER A 492 11.59 0.52 4.31
N ILE A 493 12.13 1.21 3.30
CA ILE A 493 12.11 2.65 3.16
C ILE A 493 11.11 3.06 2.09
N TRP A 494 10.43 4.17 2.32
CA TRP A 494 9.37 4.68 1.47
C TRP A 494 9.68 6.12 1.07
N SER A 495 9.17 6.54 -0.08
CA SER A 495 9.16 7.93 -0.51
C SER A 495 7.76 8.49 -0.32
N ILE A 496 7.71 9.71 0.21
CA ILE A 496 6.48 10.50 0.24
C ILE A 496 6.72 11.83 -0.46
N ALA A 497 5.79 12.24 -1.32
CA ALA A 497 5.91 13.49 -2.06
C ALA A 497 4.53 14.08 -2.37
N LYS A 498 4.40 15.40 -2.24
CA LYS A 498 3.29 16.18 -2.80
C LYS A 498 3.73 16.78 -4.13
N LEU A 499 2.84 16.71 -5.11
CA LEU A 499 3.01 17.28 -6.45
C LEU A 499 2.73 18.78 -6.46
#